data_AF-A0A7J4SWY1-F1
#
_entry.id   AF-A0A7J4SWY1-F1
#
_cell.length_a   1.000
_cell.length_b   1.000
_cell.length_c   1.000
_cell.angle_alpha   90.00
_cell.angle_beta   90.00
_cell.angle_gamma   90.00
#
_symmetry.space_group_name_H-M   'P 1'
#
loop_
_entity.id
_entity.type
_entity.pdbx_description
1 polymer ?
#
loop_
_entity_poly.entity_id
_entity_poly.type
_entity_poly.pdbx_seq_one_letter_code
_entity_poly.pdbx_strand_id
1 'polypeptide(L)'
;MSETTVEVSSEDIPSSLFERERVLLSIDNQLISLGLRLTLLLPAFCLFILIGSWAYEGTDPNWWESSIEPSVGQSFSSTLLLLGTVVGIGWLLALGIHRYRIALSYAAFVHEVEASVKRHQSIEALHGYDGMAHRIHKQLRMHSLSFTTVLLSCIGLGVVLIIGLHTSLGENLFLASWGMLLLAVGFHMNTRQNRFNMVHKSGLLDAFEAPVHPSTLEGVFDDMIRTHLDP
;
A
#
# COMPACT_ATOMS: atom_id res chain seq x y z
N MET A 1 -39.45 23.30 14.02
CA MET A 1 -38.13 22.73 13.64
C MET A 1 -38.12 21.31 14.17
N SER A 2 -38.48 20.35 13.32
CA SER A 2 -38.41 18.91 13.64
C SER A 2 -37.21 18.37 12.87
N GLU A 3 -36.22 17.96 13.64
CA GLU A 3 -34.96 17.38 13.20
C GLU A 3 -35.26 16.02 12.57
N THR A 4 -35.07 15.92 11.25
CA THR A 4 -35.31 14.70 10.49
C THR A 4 -34.09 13.79 10.68
N THR A 5 -34.11 12.96 11.72
CA THR A 5 -33.14 11.88 11.87
C THR A 5 -33.43 10.85 10.79
N VAL A 6 -32.62 10.86 9.73
CA VAL A 6 -32.62 9.83 8.69
C VAL A 6 -32.20 8.51 9.35
N GLU A 7 -33.16 7.65 9.67
CA GLU A 7 -32.90 6.25 10.02
C GLU A 7 -32.33 5.57 8.77
N VAL A 8 -31.02 5.35 8.76
CA VAL A 8 -30.34 4.56 7.74
C VAL A 8 -30.70 3.09 8.00
N SER A 9 -31.36 2.45 7.02
CA SER A 9 -31.73 1.03 7.10
C SER A 9 -30.48 0.16 7.17
N SER A 10 -30.53 -0.96 7.89
CA SER A 10 -29.43 -1.94 7.96
C SER A 10 -29.07 -2.54 6.58
N GLU A 11 -29.98 -2.46 5.60
CA GLU A 11 -29.74 -2.85 4.21
C GLU A 11 -28.96 -1.79 3.39
N ASP A 12 -28.98 -0.53 3.81
CA ASP A 12 -28.28 0.58 3.11
C ASP A 12 -26.77 0.59 3.39
N ILE A 13 -26.36 0.01 4.52
CA ILE A 13 -24.96 -0.04 4.95
C ILE A 13 -24.09 -0.88 3.97
N PRO A 14 -24.43 -2.14 3.65
CA PRO A 14 -23.61 -2.94 2.74
C PRO A 14 -23.53 -2.35 1.32
N SER A 15 -24.65 -1.85 0.77
CA SER A 15 -24.65 -1.23 -0.56
C SER A 15 -23.76 0.01 -0.62
N SER A 16 -23.77 0.84 0.42
CA SER A 16 -22.89 2.02 0.50
C SER A 16 -21.40 1.67 0.65
N LEU A 17 -21.06 0.58 1.34
CA LEU A 17 -19.68 0.11 1.49
C LEU A 17 -19.12 -0.42 0.16
N PHE A 18 -19.90 -1.24 -0.54
CA PHE A 18 -19.52 -1.78 -1.85
C PHE A 18 -19.33 -0.69 -2.91
N GLU A 19 -20.19 0.33 -2.93
CA GLU A 19 -20.04 1.44 -3.89
C GLU A 19 -18.81 2.30 -3.59
N ARG A 20 -18.50 2.55 -2.31
CA ARG A 20 -17.24 3.22 -1.92
C ARG A 20 -16.02 2.40 -2.30
N GLU A 21 -16.03 1.09 -2.04
CA GLU A 21 -14.95 0.18 -2.42
C GLU A 21 -14.77 0.16 -3.94
N ARG A 22 -15.87 0.09 -4.72
CA ARG A 22 -15.85 0.09 -6.20
C ARG A 22 -15.16 1.32 -6.77
N VAL A 23 -15.51 2.52 -6.29
CA VAL A 23 -14.89 3.77 -6.74
C VAL A 23 -13.40 3.78 -6.40
N LEU A 24 -13.03 3.43 -5.17
CA LEU A 24 -11.64 3.40 -4.73
C LEU A 24 -10.82 2.31 -5.44
N LEU A 25 -11.41 1.17 -5.75
CA LEU A 25 -10.78 0.09 -6.50
C LEU A 25 -10.51 0.50 -7.94
N SER A 26 -11.45 1.22 -8.57
CA SER A 26 -11.24 1.78 -9.92
C SER A 26 -10.06 2.75 -9.94
N ILE A 27 -10.03 3.69 -8.99
CA ILE A 27 -8.91 4.65 -8.82
C ILE A 27 -7.60 3.90 -8.57
N ASP A 28 -7.61 2.90 -7.69
CA ASP A 28 -6.41 2.15 -7.36
C ASP A 28 -5.85 1.36 -8.55
N ASN A 29 -6.74 0.69 -9.29
CA ASN A 29 -6.36 -0.07 -10.47
C ASN A 29 -5.76 0.85 -11.55
N GLN A 30 -6.31 2.04 -11.74
CA GLN A 30 -5.81 2.97 -12.76
C GLN A 30 -4.51 3.67 -12.35
N LEU A 31 -4.40 4.13 -11.11
CA LEU A 31 -3.31 5.04 -10.71
C LEU A 31 -2.30 4.38 -9.75
N ILE A 32 -2.78 3.61 -8.77
CA ILE A 32 -1.99 3.31 -7.56
C ILE A 32 -1.24 1.98 -7.68
N SER A 33 -1.93 0.90 -8.07
CA SER A 33 -1.41 -0.47 -7.98
C SER A 33 -1.11 -1.14 -9.32
N LEU A 34 -1.88 -0.84 -10.37
CA LEU A 34 -1.81 -1.56 -11.65
C LEU A 34 -1.33 -0.66 -12.80
N GLY A 35 -2.04 0.42 -13.10
CA GLY A 35 -1.79 1.31 -14.25
C GLY A 35 -0.51 2.14 -14.09
N LEU A 36 -0.60 3.36 -13.53
CA LEU A 36 0.58 4.24 -13.35
C LEU A 36 1.59 3.68 -12.31
N ARG A 37 1.14 2.74 -11.46
CA ARG A 37 1.95 2.09 -10.41
C ARG A 37 2.64 3.12 -9.51
N LEU A 38 1.92 4.15 -9.08
CA LEU A 38 2.43 5.19 -8.18
C LEU A 38 3.09 4.61 -6.92
N THR A 39 2.60 3.48 -6.41
CA THR A 39 3.18 2.81 -5.24
C THR A 39 4.57 2.21 -5.46
N LEU A 40 5.02 2.06 -6.71
CA LEU A 40 6.39 1.67 -7.08
C LEU A 40 7.19 2.87 -7.58
N LEU A 41 6.54 3.75 -8.34
CA LEU A 41 7.19 4.89 -9.00
C LEU A 41 7.58 5.98 -7.99
N LEU A 42 6.65 6.41 -7.13
CA LEU A 42 6.90 7.45 -6.13
C LEU A 42 8.05 7.11 -5.16
N PRO A 43 8.12 5.91 -4.55
CA PRO A 43 9.25 5.59 -3.68
C PRO A 43 10.58 5.56 -4.41
N ALA A 44 10.62 5.08 -5.65
CA ALA A 44 11.85 5.07 -6.44
C ALA A 44 12.36 6.50 -6.71
N PHE A 45 11.47 7.40 -7.14
CA PHE A 45 11.82 8.81 -7.34
C PHE A 45 12.19 9.50 -6.03
N CYS A 46 11.45 9.25 -4.94
CA CYS A 46 11.74 9.79 -3.62
C CYS A 46 13.15 9.40 -3.17
N LEU A 47 13.48 8.10 -3.18
CA LEU A 47 14.79 7.59 -2.79
C LEU A 47 15.91 8.17 -3.67
N PHE A 48 15.70 8.26 -4.98
CA PHE A 48 16.66 8.82 -5.92
C PHE A 48 16.95 10.31 -5.64
N ILE A 49 15.91 11.11 -5.44
CA ILE A 49 16.03 12.54 -5.14
C ILE A 49 16.74 12.74 -3.80
N LEU A 50 16.39 11.95 -2.78
CA LEU A 50 17.02 12.02 -1.46
C LEU A 50 18.50 11.61 -1.50
N ILE A 51 18.86 10.58 -2.27
CA ILE A 51 20.28 10.25 -2.53
C ILE A 51 20.99 11.47 -3.13
N GLY A 52 20.36 12.15 -4.10
CA GLY A 52 20.92 13.37 -4.69
C GLY A 52 21.10 14.49 -3.65
N SER A 53 20.13 14.69 -2.76
CA SER A 53 20.24 15.68 -1.68
C SER A 53 21.46 15.41 -0.79
N TRP A 54 21.69 14.16 -0.42
CA TRP A 54 22.85 13.78 0.38
C TRP A 54 24.16 13.86 -0.41
N ALA A 55 24.16 13.50 -1.68
CA ALA A 55 25.36 13.52 -2.52
C ALA A 55 25.91 14.93 -2.79
N TYR A 56 25.05 15.94 -2.81
CA TYR A 56 25.42 17.35 -3.02
C TYR A 56 25.45 18.16 -1.71
N GLU A 57 25.44 17.48 -0.57
CA GLU A 57 25.63 18.15 0.72
C GLU A 57 27.03 18.81 0.76
N GLY A 58 27.06 20.10 1.08
CA GLY A 58 28.30 20.90 1.11
C GLY A 58 28.92 21.26 -0.23
N THR A 59 28.39 20.77 -1.36
CA THR A 59 28.92 21.08 -2.71
C THR A 59 27.80 21.28 -3.71
N ASP A 60 27.50 22.53 -4.06
CA ASP A 60 26.45 22.82 -5.04
C ASP A 60 26.99 22.76 -6.49
N PRO A 61 26.17 22.29 -7.46
CA PRO A 61 26.57 22.35 -8.87
C PRO A 61 26.74 23.79 -9.36
N ASN A 62 27.77 24.05 -10.16
CA ASN A 62 28.06 25.41 -10.68
C ASN A 62 26.85 26.09 -11.34
N TRP A 63 26.01 25.34 -12.07
CA TRP A 63 24.82 25.89 -12.73
C TRP A 63 23.72 26.31 -11.73
N TRP A 64 23.66 25.67 -10.56
CA TRP A 64 22.74 26.05 -9.49
C TRP A 64 23.21 27.34 -8.81
N GLU A 65 24.49 27.37 -8.39
CA GLU A 65 25.13 28.51 -7.72
C GLU A 65 25.10 29.76 -8.61
N SER A 66 25.36 29.63 -9.91
CA SER A 66 25.43 30.78 -10.82
C SER A 66 24.06 31.36 -11.22
N SER A 67 22.98 30.58 -11.14
CA SER A 67 21.72 30.94 -11.80
C SER A 67 20.49 30.86 -10.91
N ILE A 68 20.42 29.90 -9.99
CA ILE A 68 19.21 29.63 -9.21
C ILE A 68 19.37 30.08 -7.76
N GLU A 69 20.51 29.76 -7.15
CA GLU A 69 20.81 30.11 -5.76
C GLU A 69 20.67 31.62 -5.47
N PRO A 70 21.12 32.55 -6.34
CA PRO A 70 20.99 33.99 -6.06
C PRO A 70 19.53 34.47 -6.02
N SER A 71 18.61 33.73 -6.65
CA SER A 71 17.18 34.06 -6.70
C SER A 71 16.38 33.39 -5.57
N VAL A 72 16.72 32.14 -5.24
CA VAL A 72 15.97 31.31 -4.29
C VAL A 72 16.57 31.36 -2.87
N GLY A 73 17.86 31.63 -2.75
CA GLY A 73 18.58 31.67 -1.47
C GLY A 73 18.68 30.31 -0.78
N GLN A 74 18.58 29.20 -1.52
CA GLN A 74 18.71 27.85 -1.00
C GLN A 74 19.73 27.03 -1.80
N SER A 75 20.46 26.17 -1.10
CA SER A 75 21.38 25.22 -1.71
C SER A 75 20.65 24.17 -2.53
N PHE A 76 21.38 23.53 -3.45
CA PHE A 76 20.83 22.47 -4.29
C PHE A 76 20.41 21.27 -3.42
N SER A 77 21.26 20.90 -2.46
CA SER A 77 20.98 19.82 -1.51
C SER A 77 19.69 20.04 -0.71
N SER A 78 19.47 21.25 -0.17
CA SER A 78 18.26 21.60 0.58
C SER A 78 17.01 21.55 -0.30
N THR A 79 17.11 22.03 -1.54
CA THR A 79 15.99 21.98 -2.49
C THR A 79 15.62 20.54 -2.86
N LEU A 80 16.61 19.68 -3.09
CA LEU A 80 16.38 18.26 -3.32
C LEU A 80 15.79 17.57 -2.09
N LEU A 81 16.23 17.92 -0.88
CA LEU A 81 15.66 17.39 0.36
C LEU A 81 14.17 17.73 0.46
N LEU A 82 13.81 18.99 0.16
CA LEU A 82 12.43 19.46 0.17
C LEU A 82 11.61 18.72 -0.88
N LEU A 83 12.11 18.63 -2.11
CA LEU A 83 11.44 17.94 -3.20
C LEU A 83 11.23 16.45 -2.87
N GLY A 84 12.27 15.76 -2.39
CA GLY A 84 12.20 14.36 -1.98
C GLY A 84 11.18 14.15 -0.86
N THR A 85 11.13 15.06 0.12
CA THR A 85 10.14 15.04 1.21
C THR A 85 8.71 15.20 0.67
N VAL A 86 8.47 16.13 -0.25
CA VAL A 86 7.16 16.32 -0.90
C VAL A 86 6.73 15.06 -1.68
N VAL A 87 7.65 14.45 -2.43
CA VAL A 87 7.38 13.18 -3.12
C VAL A 87 7.08 12.05 -2.12
N GLY A 88 7.80 12.01 -1.00
CA GLY A 88 7.54 11.08 0.11
C GLY A 88 6.14 11.25 0.72
N ILE A 89 5.67 12.49 0.89
CA ILE A 89 4.29 12.78 1.31
C ILE A 89 3.28 12.31 0.26
N GLY A 90 3.57 12.52 -1.03
CA GLY A 90 2.75 11.98 -2.12
C GLY A 90 2.65 10.45 -2.07
N TRP A 91 3.76 9.77 -1.78
CA TRP A 91 3.78 8.32 -1.58
C TRP A 91 2.96 7.89 -0.35
N LEU A 92 3.09 8.60 0.76
CA LEU A 92 2.31 8.37 1.98
C LEU A 92 0.79 8.47 1.71
N LEU A 93 0.36 9.47 0.93
CA LEU A 93 -1.04 9.62 0.54
C LEU A 93 -1.51 8.45 -0.33
N ALA A 94 -0.71 8.04 -1.32
CA ALA A 94 -1.03 6.88 -2.15
C ALA A 94 -1.17 5.59 -1.31
N LEU A 95 -0.26 5.37 -0.36
CA LEU A 95 -0.36 4.25 0.59
C LEU A 95 -1.58 4.38 1.51
N GLY A 96 -1.95 5.59 1.93
CA GLY A 96 -3.14 5.86 2.74
C GLY A 96 -4.43 5.47 2.03
N ILE A 97 -4.59 5.89 0.77
CA ILE A 97 -5.74 5.52 -0.07
C ILE A 97 -5.78 4.00 -0.26
N HIS A 98 -4.63 3.40 -0.58
CA HIS A 98 -4.53 1.96 -0.77
C HIS A 98 -4.92 1.18 0.49
N ARG A 99 -4.40 1.58 1.65
CA ARG A 99 -4.73 1.01 2.96
C ARG A 99 -6.21 1.16 3.29
N TYR A 100 -6.80 2.34 3.02
CA TYR A 100 -8.22 2.59 3.26
C TYR A 100 -9.11 1.67 2.42
N ARG A 101 -8.78 1.49 1.14
CA ARG A 101 -9.51 0.54 0.28
C ARG A 101 -9.48 -0.88 0.85
N ILE A 102 -8.30 -1.35 1.26
CA ILE A 102 -8.13 -2.70 1.80
C ILE A 102 -8.92 -2.90 3.10
N ALA A 103 -9.01 -1.86 3.94
CA ALA A 103 -9.85 -1.89 5.14
C ALA A 103 -11.34 -2.01 4.79
N LEU A 104 -11.81 -1.33 3.74
CA LEU A 104 -13.19 -1.48 3.24
C LEU A 104 -13.45 -2.89 2.70
N SER A 105 -12.54 -3.43 1.88
CA SER A 105 -12.64 -4.81 1.38
C SER A 105 -12.72 -5.82 2.54
N TYR A 106 -11.94 -5.61 3.60
CA TYR A 106 -11.98 -6.47 4.80
C TYR A 106 -13.30 -6.33 5.56
N ALA A 107 -13.83 -5.11 5.71
CA ALA A 107 -15.12 -4.89 6.37
C ALA A 107 -16.27 -5.56 5.59
N ALA A 108 -16.27 -5.46 4.26
CA ALA A 108 -17.22 -6.15 3.40
C ALA A 108 -17.10 -7.68 3.51
N PHE A 109 -15.89 -8.21 3.61
CA PHE A 109 -15.64 -9.63 3.85
C PHE A 109 -16.24 -10.11 5.18
N VAL A 110 -15.97 -9.42 6.29
CA VAL A 110 -16.52 -9.77 7.61
C VAL A 110 -18.05 -9.74 7.59
N HIS A 111 -18.63 -8.73 6.96
CA HIS A 111 -20.08 -8.63 6.82
C HIS A 111 -20.68 -9.84 6.06
N GLU A 112 -20.04 -10.28 4.98
CA GLU A 112 -20.54 -11.44 4.21
C GLU A 112 -20.40 -12.75 5.01
N VAL A 113 -19.34 -12.90 5.80
CA VAL A 113 -19.18 -14.05 6.72
C VAL A 113 -20.31 -14.08 7.74
N GLU A 114 -20.60 -12.95 8.40
CA GLU A 114 -21.70 -12.84 9.36
C GLU A 114 -23.07 -13.10 8.74
N ALA A 115 -23.31 -12.57 7.53
CA ALA A 115 -24.55 -12.80 6.80
C ALA A 115 -24.73 -14.28 6.43
N SER A 116 -23.65 -14.98 6.07
CA SER A 116 -23.68 -16.41 5.78
C SER A 116 -23.96 -17.25 7.02
N VAL A 117 -23.37 -16.89 8.17
CA VAL A 117 -23.68 -17.56 9.45
C VAL A 117 -25.16 -17.41 9.80
N LYS A 118 -25.76 -16.23 9.60
CA LYS A 118 -27.22 -16.01 9.78
C LYS A 118 -28.07 -16.87 8.85
N ARG A 119 -27.57 -17.19 7.65
CA ARG A 119 -28.20 -18.11 6.69
C ARG A 119 -27.96 -19.59 7.01
N HIS A 120 -27.34 -19.92 8.14
CA HIS A 120 -26.94 -21.28 8.53
C HIS A 120 -25.96 -21.93 7.54
N GLN A 121 -25.18 -21.10 6.82
CA GLN A 121 -24.14 -21.52 5.91
C GLN A 121 -22.79 -21.17 6.55
N SER A 122 -22.15 -22.14 7.20
CA SER A 122 -20.86 -21.93 7.87
C SER A 122 -19.71 -21.85 6.85
N ILE A 123 -19.41 -20.63 6.38
CA ILE A 123 -18.25 -20.38 5.50
C ILE A 123 -16.94 -20.66 6.24
N GLU A 124 -16.92 -20.51 7.56
CA GLU A 124 -15.75 -20.85 8.39
C GLU A 124 -15.40 -22.34 8.36
N ALA A 125 -16.39 -23.20 8.07
CA ALA A 125 -16.17 -24.64 7.91
C ALA A 125 -15.65 -25.00 6.50
N LEU A 126 -15.56 -24.05 5.57
CA LEU A 126 -14.97 -24.30 4.25
C LEU A 126 -13.48 -24.56 4.40
N HIS A 127 -13.05 -25.66 3.80
CA HIS A 127 -11.64 -26.02 3.72
C HIS A 127 -10.86 -24.88 3.02
N GLY A 128 -9.86 -24.31 3.70
CA GLY A 128 -9.07 -23.18 3.19
C GLY A 128 -9.48 -21.79 3.72
N TYR A 129 -10.56 -21.68 4.52
CA TYR A 129 -10.94 -20.41 5.18
C TYR A 129 -9.82 -19.86 6.06
N ASP A 130 -9.22 -20.69 6.92
CA ASP A 130 -8.15 -20.26 7.84
C ASP A 130 -6.93 -19.72 7.09
N GLY A 131 -6.55 -20.36 5.98
CA GLY A 131 -5.45 -19.92 5.12
C GLY A 131 -5.75 -18.57 4.46
N MET A 132 -6.98 -18.39 3.97
CA MET A 132 -7.45 -17.14 3.40
C MET A 132 -7.49 -16.01 4.45
N ALA A 133 -8.10 -16.24 5.61
CA ALA A 133 -8.17 -15.27 6.71
C ALA A 133 -6.77 -14.85 7.18
N HIS A 134 -5.86 -15.83 7.34
CA HIS A 134 -4.47 -15.55 7.70
C HIS A 134 -3.76 -14.66 6.66
N ARG A 135 -3.96 -14.92 5.36
CA ARG A 135 -3.38 -14.11 4.27
C ARG A 135 -3.93 -12.68 4.27
N ILE A 136 -5.24 -12.52 4.44
CA ILE A 136 -5.90 -11.21 4.52
C ILE A 136 -5.34 -10.41 5.71
N HIS A 137 -5.25 -11.01 6.91
CA HIS A 137 -4.67 -10.35 8.09
C HIS A 137 -3.20 -10.01 7.89
N LYS A 138 -2.41 -10.92 7.31
CA LYS A 138 -1.00 -10.68 6.99
C LYS A 138 -0.89 -9.46 6.07
N GLN A 139 -1.69 -9.36 5.02
CA GLN A 139 -1.65 -8.22 4.11
C GLN A 139 -2.04 -6.90 4.79
N LEU A 140 -3.12 -6.90 5.57
CA LEU A 140 -3.56 -5.72 6.32
C LEU A 140 -2.44 -5.22 7.24
N ARG A 141 -1.75 -6.13 7.94
CA ARG A 141 -0.60 -5.81 8.79
C ARG A 141 0.57 -5.24 7.98
N MET A 142 0.95 -5.87 6.87
CA MET A 142 2.08 -5.41 6.05
C MET A 142 1.81 -4.02 5.44
N HIS A 143 0.59 -3.74 4.99
CA HIS A 143 0.21 -2.39 4.54
C HIS A 143 0.26 -1.36 5.67
N SER A 144 -0.19 -1.74 6.87
CA SER A 144 -0.11 -0.86 8.03
C SER A 144 1.34 -0.56 8.41
N LEU A 145 2.22 -1.56 8.42
CA LEU A 145 3.64 -1.39 8.71
C LEU A 145 4.33 -0.49 7.68
N SER A 146 4.05 -0.70 6.39
CA SER A 146 4.56 0.16 5.31
C SER A 146 4.09 1.60 5.49
N PHE A 147 2.78 1.82 5.73
CA PHE A 147 2.26 3.17 5.96
C PHE A 147 2.90 3.87 7.16
N THR A 148 3.01 3.18 8.31
CA THR A 148 3.57 3.78 9.53
C THR A 148 5.06 4.07 9.40
N THR A 149 5.80 3.25 8.66
CA THR A 149 7.23 3.48 8.41
C THR A 149 7.46 4.66 7.47
N VAL A 150 6.67 4.80 6.40
CA VAL A 150 6.72 6.03 5.56
C VAL A 150 6.33 7.27 6.36
N LEU A 151 5.28 7.19 7.18
CA LEU A 151 4.86 8.31 8.02
C LEU A 151 6.00 8.79 8.94
N LEU A 152 6.64 7.85 9.64
CA LEU A 152 7.74 8.17 10.54
C LEU A 152 8.94 8.75 9.78
N SER A 153 9.25 8.21 8.59
CA SER A 153 10.28 8.77 7.73
C SER A 153 9.95 10.19 7.27
N CYS A 154 8.72 10.48 6.85
CA CYS A 154 8.35 11.82 6.38
C CYS A 154 8.45 12.84 7.51
N ILE A 155 8.09 12.45 8.75
CA ILE A 155 8.29 13.27 9.94
C ILE A 155 9.78 13.50 10.17
N GLY A 156 10.60 12.45 10.11
CA GLY A 156 12.06 12.54 10.23
C GLY A 156 12.67 13.50 9.21
N LEU A 157 12.34 13.35 7.93
CA LEU A 157 12.78 14.26 6.86
C LEU A 157 12.30 15.71 7.08
N GLY A 158 11.07 15.89 7.57
CA GLY A 158 10.57 17.20 7.97
C GLY A 158 11.39 17.86 9.07
N VAL A 159 11.90 17.08 10.03
CA VAL A 159 12.82 17.57 11.05
C VAL A 159 14.20 17.87 10.46
N VAL A 160 14.70 17.05 9.54
CA VAL A 160 15.98 17.33 8.82
C VAL A 160 15.90 18.64 8.04
N LEU A 161 14.76 18.96 7.43
CA LEU A 161 14.55 20.24 6.74
C LEU A 161 14.70 21.46 7.67
N ILE A 162 14.38 21.31 8.97
CA ILE A 162 14.47 22.39 9.95
C ILE A 162 15.90 22.51 10.51
N ILE A 163 16.52 21.37 10.83
CA ILE A 163 17.84 21.35 11.49
C ILE A 163 18.98 21.49 10.47
N GLY A 164 18.74 21.06 9.22
CA GLY A 164 19.72 21.07 8.14
C GLY A 164 20.56 19.79 8.08
N LEU A 165 20.88 19.37 6.86
CA LEU A 165 21.63 18.15 6.59
C LEU A 165 23.12 18.23 7.01
N HIS A 166 23.66 19.44 7.08
CA HIS A 166 25.06 19.72 7.48
C HIS A 166 25.36 19.47 8.96
N THR A 167 24.32 19.21 9.78
CA THR A 167 24.50 18.90 11.20
C THR A 167 24.63 17.39 11.39
N SER A 168 25.44 16.95 12.36
CA SER A 168 25.59 15.52 12.67
C SER A 168 24.27 14.84 13.06
N LEU A 169 23.36 15.57 13.73
CA LEU A 169 22.02 15.08 14.03
C LEU A 169 21.17 14.97 12.76
N GLY A 170 21.19 16.00 11.90
CA GLY A 170 20.45 16.04 10.64
C GLY A 170 20.87 14.93 9.69
N GLU A 171 22.17 14.68 9.53
CA GLU A 171 22.70 13.58 8.73
C GLU A 171 22.26 12.21 9.26
N ASN A 172 22.41 11.96 10.56
CA ASN A 172 21.98 10.69 11.18
C ASN A 172 20.47 10.47 11.03
N LEU A 173 19.66 11.51 11.24
CA LEU A 173 18.21 11.44 11.10
C LEU A 173 17.78 11.25 9.63
N PHE A 174 18.51 11.87 8.69
CA PHE A 174 18.33 11.65 7.27
C PHE A 174 18.58 10.19 6.91
N LEU A 175 19.72 9.62 7.31
CA LEU A 175 20.06 8.22 7.04
C LEU A 175 19.03 7.26 7.66
N ALA A 176 18.59 7.52 8.89
CA ALA A 176 17.54 6.76 9.54
C ALA A 176 16.22 6.83 8.76
N SER A 177 15.82 8.03 8.33
CA SER A 177 14.60 8.24 7.54
C SER A 177 14.68 7.54 6.17
N TRP A 178 15.80 7.69 5.47
CA TRP A 178 16.05 7.04 4.19
C TRP A 178 16.02 5.51 4.30
N GLY A 179 16.62 4.94 5.36
CA GLY A 179 16.52 3.52 5.68
C GLY A 179 15.09 3.05 5.98
N MET A 180 14.29 3.87 6.68
CA MET A 180 12.87 3.59 6.91
C MET A 180 12.06 3.59 5.61
N LEU A 181 12.35 4.46 4.64
CA LEU A 181 11.72 4.43 3.32
C LEU A 181 12.04 3.13 2.58
N LEU A 182 13.30 2.68 2.60
CA LEU A 182 13.68 1.39 2.02
C LEU A 182 12.96 0.21 2.69
N LEU A 183 12.88 0.21 4.02
CA LEU A 183 12.15 -0.81 4.77
C LEU A 183 10.65 -0.79 4.40
N ALA A 184 10.07 0.39 4.25
CA ALA A 184 8.68 0.55 3.86
C ALA A 184 8.39 0.01 2.45
N VAL A 185 9.34 0.17 1.51
CA VAL A 185 9.28 -0.46 0.18
C VAL A 185 9.26 -1.99 0.32
N GLY A 186 10.14 -2.56 1.15
CA GLY A 186 10.17 -4.00 1.41
C GLY A 186 8.85 -4.54 1.96
N PHE A 187 8.26 -3.84 2.94
CA PHE A 187 6.94 -4.19 3.47
C PHE A 187 5.83 -4.12 2.41
N HIS A 188 5.86 -3.11 1.54
CA HIS A 188 4.90 -2.97 0.45
C HIS A 188 5.09 -4.02 -0.65
N MET A 189 6.31 -4.45 -0.96
CA MET A 189 6.53 -5.52 -1.94
C MET A 189 5.90 -6.85 -1.49
N ASN A 190 5.95 -7.16 -0.19
CA ASN A 190 5.35 -8.38 0.37
C ASN A 190 3.82 -8.43 0.23
N THR A 191 3.14 -7.28 0.09
CA THR A 191 1.68 -7.26 -0.01
C THR A 191 1.16 -7.63 -1.40
N ARG A 192 2.01 -7.55 -2.43
CA ARG A 192 1.60 -7.72 -3.84
C ARG A 192 1.35 -9.17 -4.26
N GLN A 193 1.67 -10.15 -3.39
CA GLN A 193 1.60 -11.58 -3.73
C GLN A 193 0.16 -12.10 -3.88
N ASN A 194 -0.76 -11.75 -2.98
CA ASN A 194 -2.10 -12.38 -2.92
C ASN A 194 -3.22 -11.32 -2.90
N ARG A 195 -3.53 -10.66 -4.00
CA ARG A 195 -4.47 -9.52 -3.96
C ARG A 195 -5.86 -9.97 -3.52
N PHE A 196 -6.55 -9.14 -2.76
CA PHE A 196 -7.95 -9.38 -2.43
C PHE A 196 -8.83 -8.15 -2.69
N ASN A 197 -10.08 -8.39 -3.07
CA ASN A 197 -11.14 -7.40 -3.15
C ASN A 197 -12.51 -8.10 -3.06
N MET A 198 -13.52 -7.39 -2.57
CA MET A 198 -14.88 -7.94 -2.48
C MET A 198 -15.77 -7.48 -3.64
N VAL A 199 -15.31 -6.53 -4.47
CA VAL A 199 -16.07 -5.99 -5.61
C VAL A 199 -16.20 -6.99 -6.76
N HIS A 200 -15.11 -7.69 -7.11
CA HIS A 200 -15.12 -8.68 -8.18
C HIS A 200 -15.41 -10.08 -7.64
N LYS A 201 -16.20 -10.87 -8.37
CA LYS A 201 -16.51 -12.28 -8.02
C LYS A 201 -15.27 -13.16 -7.87
N SER A 202 -14.21 -12.84 -8.59
CA SER A 202 -12.90 -13.52 -8.51
C SER A 202 -11.96 -12.92 -7.46
N GLY A 203 -12.37 -11.87 -6.76
CA GLY A 203 -11.49 -11.06 -5.91
C GLY A 203 -10.98 -11.76 -4.66
N LEU A 204 -11.51 -12.93 -4.31
CA LEU A 204 -11.02 -13.78 -3.23
C LEU A 204 -10.17 -14.96 -3.73
N LEU A 205 -10.12 -15.23 -5.04
CA LEU A 205 -9.48 -16.43 -5.58
C LEU A 205 -7.97 -16.45 -5.34
N ASP A 206 -7.29 -15.31 -5.51
CA ASP A 206 -5.84 -15.19 -5.22
C ASP A 206 -5.53 -15.38 -3.71
N ALA A 207 -6.52 -15.17 -2.84
CA ALA A 207 -6.39 -15.38 -1.40
C ALA A 207 -6.86 -16.78 -0.97
N PHE A 208 -7.57 -17.52 -1.82
CA PHE A 208 -8.11 -18.84 -1.54
C PHE A 208 -7.19 -19.92 -2.10
N GLU A 209 -6.77 -20.85 -1.26
CA GLU A 209 -5.94 -21.98 -1.67
C GLU A 209 -6.56 -23.21 -1.03
N ALA A 210 -7.12 -24.08 -1.85
CA ALA A 210 -7.65 -25.35 -1.38
C ALA A 210 -6.46 -26.22 -0.95
N PRO A 211 -6.39 -26.70 0.30
CA PRO A 211 -5.35 -27.66 0.69
C PRO A 211 -5.48 -28.92 -0.17
N VAL A 212 -4.49 -29.18 -1.02
CA VAL A 212 -4.43 -30.41 -1.81
C VAL A 212 -3.85 -31.48 -0.89
N HIS A 213 -4.64 -32.51 -0.59
CA HIS A 213 -4.15 -33.62 0.22
C HIS A 213 -3.09 -34.40 -0.59
N PRO A 214 -1.99 -34.89 0.00
CA PRO A 214 -0.97 -35.67 -0.70
C PRO A 214 -1.53 -36.84 -1.51
N SER A 215 -2.62 -37.45 -1.06
CA SER A 215 -3.29 -38.56 -1.76
C SER A 215 -4.19 -38.13 -2.94
N THR A 216 -4.46 -36.83 -3.12
CA THR A 216 -5.18 -36.30 -4.30
C THR A 216 -4.23 -35.72 -5.33
N LEU A 217 -2.94 -35.57 -5.01
CA LEU A 217 -1.92 -35.08 -5.95
C LEU A 217 -1.75 -35.99 -7.15
N GLU A 218 -1.82 -37.31 -6.99
CA GLU A 218 -1.65 -38.25 -8.11
C GLU A 218 -2.77 -38.11 -9.15
N GLY A 219 -4.01 -37.89 -8.71
CA GLY A 219 -5.15 -37.60 -9.59
C GLY A 219 -5.05 -36.23 -10.27
N VAL A 220 -4.62 -35.18 -9.54
CA VAL A 220 -4.42 -33.84 -10.13
C VAL A 220 -3.23 -33.82 -11.09
N PHE A 221 -2.15 -34.56 -10.80
CA PHE A 221 -1.02 -34.71 -11.70
C PHE A 221 -1.40 -35.50 -12.95
N ASP A 222 -2.13 -36.61 -12.84
CA ASP A 222 -2.60 -37.39 -14.00
C ASP A 222 -3.57 -36.58 -14.85
N ASP A 223 -4.47 -35.79 -14.24
CA ASP A 223 -5.41 -34.93 -14.95
C ASP A 223 -4.71 -33.75 -15.63
N MET A 224 -3.73 -33.11 -14.98
CA MET A 224 -2.93 -32.04 -15.59
C MET A 224 -2.05 -32.57 -16.74
N ILE A 225 -1.42 -33.73 -16.55
CA ILE A 225 -0.62 -34.40 -17.58
C ILE A 225 -1.50 -34.81 -18.76
N ARG A 226 -2.68 -35.40 -18.51
CA ARG A 226 -3.62 -35.79 -19.57
C ARG A 226 -4.23 -34.59 -20.29
N THR A 227 -4.61 -33.54 -19.58
CA THR A 227 -5.20 -32.32 -20.19
C THR A 227 -4.18 -31.57 -21.06
N HIS A 228 -2.88 -31.66 -20.75
CA HIS A 228 -1.82 -31.10 -21.58
C HIS A 228 -1.28 -32.05 -22.66
N LEU A 229 -1.59 -33.35 -22.57
CA LEU A 229 -1.16 -34.39 -23.52
C LEU A 229 -2.28 -34.86 -24.46
N ASP A 230 -3.51 -34.39 -24.32
CA ASP A 230 -4.57 -34.60 -25.31
C ASP A 230 -4.51 -33.44 -26.34
N PRO A 231 -4.01 -33.67 -27.57
CA PRO A 231 -3.89 -32.65 -28.62
C PRO A 231 -5.23 -32.24 -29.25
#